data_AF-A0A7K3B8E6-F1
#
_entry.id   AF-A0A7K3B8E6-F1
#
_cell.length_a   1.000
_cell.length_b   1.000
_cell.length_c   1.000
_cell.angle_alpha   90.00
_cell.angle_beta   90.00
_cell.angle_gamma   90.00
#
_symmetry.space_group_name_H-M   'P 1'
#
loop_
_entity.id
_entity.type
_entity.pdbx_description
1 polymer ?
#
loop_
_entity_poly.entity_id
_entity_poly.type
_entity_poly.pdbx_seq_one_letter_code
_entity_poly.pdbx_strand_id
1 'polypeptide(L)'
;MDRPGEDRYDAYWRSASFGELTANAEIRREALRRIVPRLRIADRCTLEGRYLTVRGDLTTYRIHLGSANVLMAPDDAYLCIVPARRKADRGVFLPFEDDRLALILSKAALLAADSRITDPTILRQIERAAR
;
A
#
# COMPACT_ATOMS: atom_id res chain seq x y z
N MET A 1 -24.77 12.44 16.26
CA MET A 1 -25.01 11.30 17.18
C MET A 1 -23.72 10.52 17.21
N ASP A 2 -22.86 10.85 18.17
CA ASP A 2 -21.51 10.29 18.32
C ASP A 2 -21.61 8.85 18.83
N ARG A 3 -20.98 7.89 18.13
CA ARG A 3 -20.93 6.49 18.56
C ARG A 3 -19.56 6.18 19.15
N PRO A 4 -19.38 6.26 20.48
CA PRO A 4 -18.07 6.16 21.16
C PRO A 4 -17.35 4.79 21.05
N GLY A 5 -17.88 3.85 20.26
CA GLY A 5 -17.23 2.58 19.94
C GLY A 5 -16.41 2.62 18.65
N GLU A 6 -16.77 3.46 17.68
CA GLU A 6 -16.19 3.48 16.32
C GLU A 6 -14.73 3.97 16.36
N ASP A 7 -14.46 5.04 17.12
CA ASP A 7 -13.13 5.64 17.29
C ASP A 7 -12.08 4.68 17.89
N ARG A 8 -12.51 3.81 18.80
CA ARG A 8 -11.62 2.85 19.48
C ARG A 8 -11.28 1.66 18.57
N TYR A 9 -12.22 1.21 17.75
CA TYR A 9 -11.95 0.20 16.72
C TYR A 9 -11.04 0.75 15.63
N ASP A 10 -11.23 2.00 15.22
CA ASP A 10 -10.40 2.66 14.22
C ASP A 10 -8.96 2.86 14.73
N ALA A 11 -8.78 3.31 15.97
CA ALA A 11 -7.45 3.45 16.57
C ALA A 11 -6.72 2.10 16.70
N TYR A 12 -7.44 1.04 17.12
CA TYR A 12 -6.89 -0.31 17.20
C TYR A 12 -6.55 -0.89 15.81
N TRP A 13 -7.43 -0.71 14.84
CA TRP A 13 -7.19 -1.16 13.48
C TRP A 13 -6.01 -0.41 12.84
N ARG A 14 -5.87 0.90 13.11
CA ARG A 14 -4.73 1.69 12.65
C ARG A 14 -3.42 1.21 13.29
N SER A 15 -3.40 0.94 14.59
CA SER A 15 -2.18 0.46 15.26
C SER A 15 -1.78 -0.95 14.78
N ALA A 16 -2.74 -1.85 14.58
CA ALA A 16 -2.50 -3.19 14.05
C ALA A 16 -2.08 -3.17 12.56
N SER A 17 -2.64 -2.25 11.77
CA SER A 17 -2.40 -2.16 10.33
C SER A 17 -1.15 -1.38 9.94
N PHE A 18 -0.71 -0.44 10.78
CA PHE A 18 0.36 0.52 10.50
C PHE A 18 1.41 0.61 11.62
N GLY A 19 1.48 -0.42 12.47
CA GLY A 19 2.43 -0.54 13.57
C GLY A 19 3.88 -0.83 13.13
N GLU A 20 4.73 -1.19 14.08
CA GLU A 20 6.15 -1.50 13.81
C GLU A 20 6.35 -2.69 12.86
N LEU A 21 7.49 -2.68 12.17
CA LEU A 21 7.85 -3.77 11.26
C LEU A 21 8.25 -5.02 12.03
N THR A 22 7.71 -6.16 11.60
CA THR A 22 8.23 -7.47 12.02
C THR A 22 9.55 -7.76 11.33
N ALA A 23 10.33 -8.72 11.84
CA ALA A 23 11.60 -9.13 11.21
C ALA A 23 11.47 -9.46 9.71
N ASN A 24 10.37 -10.12 9.31
CA ASN A 24 10.09 -10.40 7.90
C ASN A 24 9.81 -9.12 7.10
N ALA A 25 9.15 -8.13 7.70
CA ALA A 25 8.89 -6.86 7.03
C ALA A 25 10.17 -6.02 6.86
N GLU A 26 11.13 -6.13 7.78
CA GLU A 26 12.46 -5.54 7.61
C GLU A 26 13.27 -6.21 6.49
N ILE A 27 13.20 -7.55 6.36
CA ILE A 27 13.79 -8.26 5.22
C ILE A 27 13.19 -7.77 3.90
N ARG A 28 11.86 -7.63 3.84
CA ARG A 28 11.18 -7.04 2.67
C ARG A 28 11.63 -5.61 2.38
N ARG A 29 11.79 -4.78 3.41
CA ARG A 29 12.28 -3.40 3.27
C ARG A 29 13.64 -3.38 2.58
N GLU A 30 14.56 -4.25 2.97
CA GLU A 30 15.87 -4.35 2.34
C GLU A 30 15.79 -4.87 0.90
N ALA A 31 14.90 -5.82 0.61
CA ALA A 31 14.64 -6.26 -0.76
C ALA A 31 14.09 -5.10 -1.63
N LEU A 32 13.11 -4.34 -1.13
CA LEU A 32 12.54 -3.18 -1.82
C LEU A 32 13.61 -2.12 -2.09
N ARG A 33 14.54 -1.87 -1.15
CA ARG A 33 15.64 -0.92 -1.32
C ARG A 33 16.53 -1.24 -2.53
N ARG A 34 16.64 -2.53 -2.88
CA ARG A 34 17.43 -3.01 -4.04
C ARG A 34 16.62 -3.05 -5.34
N ILE A 35 15.32 -3.34 -5.23
CA ILE A 35 14.42 -3.51 -6.39
C ILE A 35 13.92 -2.16 -6.90
N VAL A 36 13.38 -1.30 -6.02
CA VAL A 36 12.69 -0.05 -6.39
C VAL A 36 13.53 0.85 -7.32
N PRO A 37 14.84 1.08 -7.07
CA PRO A 37 15.65 1.93 -7.94
C PRO A 37 15.81 1.42 -9.39
N ARG A 38 15.50 0.14 -9.64
CA ARG A 38 15.59 -0.50 -10.96
C ARG A 38 14.25 -0.48 -11.71
N LEU A 39 13.17 -0.01 -11.07
CA LEU A 39 11.85 0.05 -11.67
C LEU A 39 11.63 1.36 -12.42
N ARG A 40 10.69 1.35 -13.37
CA ARG A 40 10.29 2.55 -14.14
C ARG A 40 9.69 3.67 -13.28
N ILE A 41 9.29 3.36 -12.05
CA ILE A 41 8.67 4.26 -11.09
C ILE A 41 9.65 4.76 -10.02
N ALA A 42 10.95 4.49 -10.17
CA ALA A 42 11.96 4.80 -9.16
C ALA A 42 11.97 6.28 -8.74
N ASP A 43 11.77 7.20 -9.68
CA ASP A 43 11.71 8.65 -9.48
C ASP A 43 10.46 9.14 -8.72
N ARG A 44 9.49 8.24 -8.54
CA ARG A 44 8.25 8.47 -7.78
C ARG A 44 8.26 7.77 -6.43
N CYS A 45 9.29 7.01 -6.09
CA CYS A 45 9.30 6.15 -4.90
C CYS A 45 10.41 6.52 -3.92
N THR A 46 10.04 6.62 -2.64
CA THR A 46 11.00 6.82 -1.53
C THR A 46 10.68 5.84 -0.40
N LEU A 47 11.70 5.17 0.14
CA LEU A 47 11.57 4.30 1.31
C LEU A 47 11.93 5.08 2.58
N GLU A 48 10.96 5.26 3.47
CA GLU A 48 11.11 6.04 4.70
C GLU A 48 10.48 5.29 5.88
N GLY A 49 11.30 4.98 6.88
CA GLY A 49 10.88 4.16 8.03
C GLY A 49 10.20 2.87 7.58
N ARG A 50 8.92 2.73 7.97
CA ARG A 50 8.05 1.57 7.71
C ARG A 50 7.16 1.69 6.47
N TYR A 51 7.43 2.67 5.60
CA TYR A 51 6.63 2.94 4.41
C TYR A 51 7.46 2.98 3.13
N LEU A 52 6.82 2.56 2.05
CA LEU A 52 7.16 2.97 0.70
C LEU A 52 6.23 4.13 0.30
N THR A 53 6.77 5.34 0.24
CA THR A 53 6.09 6.52 -0.26
C THR A 53 6.11 6.51 -1.79
N VAL A 54 4.96 6.73 -2.42
CA VAL A 54 4.76 6.72 -3.87
C VAL A 54 4.04 8.00 -4.27
N ARG A 55 4.69 8.83 -5.08
CA ARG A 55 4.10 10.05 -5.65
C ARG A 55 3.31 9.69 -6.91
N GLY A 56 1.99 9.78 -6.85
CA GLY A 56 1.11 9.74 -8.02
C GLY A 56 0.95 11.12 -8.66
N ASP A 57 0.08 11.19 -9.67
CA ASP A 57 -0.31 12.43 -10.32
C ASP A 57 -1.52 13.09 -9.61
N LEU A 58 -2.37 12.31 -8.93
CA LEU A 58 -3.55 12.79 -8.19
C LEU A 58 -3.25 13.05 -6.71
N THR A 59 -2.49 12.16 -6.06
CA THR A 59 -2.05 12.34 -4.66
C THR A 59 -0.75 11.57 -4.36
N THR A 60 -0.25 11.71 -3.13
CA THR A 60 0.89 10.93 -2.62
C THR A 60 0.38 9.82 -1.71
N TYR A 61 0.94 8.63 -1.89
CA TYR A 61 0.55 7.41 -1.20
C TYR A 61 1.66 6.91 -0.30
N ARG A 62 1.31 6.30 0.84
CA ARG A 62 2.26 5.60 1.72
C ARG A 62 1.81 4.16 1.89
N ILE A 63 2.59 3.23 1.36
CA ILE A 63 2.32 1.79 1.45
C ILE A 63 3.07 1.23 2.66
N HIS A 64 2.36 0.69 3.64
CA HIS A 64 2.98 0.10 4.82
C HIS A 64 3.67 -1.22 4.49
N LEU A 65 4.94 -1.39 4.90
CA LEU A 65 5.75 -2.55 4.49
C LEU A 65 5.36 -3.86 5.20
N GLY A 66 4.68 -3.76 6.35
CA GLY A 66 4.15 -4.92 7.08
C GLY A 66 2.85 -5.46 6.49
N SER A 67 1.86 -4.57 6.31
CA SER A 67 0.48 -4.92 5.94
C SER A 67 0.16 -4.72 4.46
N ALA A 68 0.98 -3.98 3.72
CA ALA A 68 0.68 -3.45 2.38
C ALA A 68 -0.57 -2.54 2.33
N ASN A 69 -1.04 -2.03 3.47
CA ASN A 69 -2.12 -1.05 3.51
C ASN A 69 -1.62 0.31 3.01
N VAL A 70 -2.53 1.09 2.41
CA VAL A 70 -2.17 2.35 1.75
C VAL A 70 -2.84 3.51 2.46
N LEU A 71 -2.06 4.53 2.80
CA LEU A 71 -2.54 5.82 3.26
C LEU A 71 -2.33 6.87 2.15
N MET A 72 -3.17 7.89 2.11
CA MET A 72 -3.07 9.04 1.21
C MET A 72 -2.70 10.28 2.00
N ALA A 73 -1.75 11.07 1.50
CA ALA A 73 -1.38 12.35 2.09
C ALA A 73 -2.36 13.46 1.66
N PRO A 74 -2.51 14.54 2.46
CA PRO A 74 -1.80 14.84 3.70
C PRO A 74 -2.48 14.30 4.99
N ASP A 75 -3.72 13.86 4.92
CA ASP A 75 -4.57 13.53 6.09
C ASP A 75 -4.45 12.07 6.57
N ASP A 76 -3.62 11.27 5.90
CA ASP A 76 -3.53 9.83 6.12
C ASP A 76 -4.88 9.12 5.96
N ALA A 77 -5.70 9.54 4.99
CA ALA A 77 -6.90 8.82 4.60
C ALA A 77 -6.54 7.42 4.07
N TYR A 78 -7.27 6.40 4.53
CA TYR A 78 -7.04 5.03 4.10
C TYR A 78 -7.55 4.77 2.68
N LEU A 79 -6.72 4.14 1.85
CA LEU A 79 -7.09 3.67 0.51
C LEU A 79 -7.16 2.14 0.51
N CYS A 80 -8.37 1.60 0.39
CA CYS A 80 -8.60 0.17 0.26
C CYS A 80 -8.46 -0.27 -1.20
N ILE A 81 -7.44 -1.09 -1.47
CA ILE A 81 -7.20 -1.73 -2.76
C ILE A 81 -7.26 -3.24 -2.54
N VAL A 82 -8.32 -3.85 -3.07
CA VAL A 82 -8.52 -5.30 -3.00
C VAL A 82 -7.99 -5.91 -4.30
N PRO A 83 -7.04 -6.86 -4.24
CA PRO A 83 -6.62 -7.59 -5.43
C PRO A 83 -7.81 -8.29 -6.06
N ALA A 84 -7.95 -8.20 -7.39
CA ALA A 84 -8.88 -9.05 -8.10
C ALA A 84 -8.60 -10.51 -7.75
N ARG A 85 -9.65 -11.32 -7.52
CA ARG A 85 -9.49 -12.76 -7.26
C ARG A 85 -8.68 -13.37 -8.40
N ARG A 86 -7.42 -13.72 -8.15
CA ARG A 86 -6.67 -14.62 -9.03
C ARG A 86 -7.45 -15.94 -9.04
N LYS A 87 -7.96 -16.38 -10.19
CA LYS A 87 -8.18 -17.81 -10.40
C LYS A 87 -6.84 -18.45 -10.05
N ALA A 88 -6.80 -19.38 -9.09
CA ALA A 88 -5.57 -20.04 -8.71
C ALA A 88 -4.94 -20.63 -9.95
N ASP A 89 -3.95 -19.93 -10.51
CA ASP A 89 -3.15 -20.47 -11.58
C ASP A 89 -2.31 -21.58 -10.94
N ARG A 90 -2.20 -22.72 -11.60
CA ARG A 90 -1.48 -23.90 -11.09
C ARG A 90 0.04 -23.69 -11.23
N GLY A 91 0.52 -22.50 -10.89
CA GLY A 91 1.94 -22.19 -10.76
C GLY A 91 2.46 -22.71 -9.43
N VAL A 92 3.62 -23.36 -9.47
CA VAL A 92 4.33 -23.93 -8.33
C VAL A 92 4.36 -22.93 -7.16
N PHE A 93 3.80 -23.33 -6.01
CA PHE A 93 3.96 -22.59 -4.77
C PHE A 93 5.43 -22.64 -4.36
N LEU A 94 6.16 -21.55 -4.59
CA LEU A 94 7.53 -21.45 -4.09
C LEU A 94 7.46 -21.14 -2.59
N PRO A 95 8.15 -21.91 -1.71
CA PRO A 95 8.14 -21.68 -0.27
C PRO A 95 8.78 -20.34 0.17
N PHE A 96 9.24 -19.54 -0.80
CA PHE A 96 9.88 -18.23 -0.62
C PHE A 96 9.14 -17.08 -1.33
N GLU A 97 8.00 -17.33 -1.99
CA GLU A 97 7.22 -16.25 -2.59
C GLU A 97 6.60 -15.39 -1.48
N ASP A 98 7.24 -14.26 -1.21
CA ASP A 98 6.67 -13.26 -0.33
C ASP A 98 5.52 -12.55 -1.07
N ASP A 99 4.32 -13.13 -0.98
CA ASP A 99 3.06 -12.55 -1.50
C ASP A 99 2.91 -11.08 -1.10
N ARG A 100 3.46 -10.67 0.05
CA ARG A 100 3.41 -9.27 0.52
C ARG A 100 4.33 -8.38 -0.29
N LEU A 101 5.54 -8.83 -0.63
CA LEU A 101 6.47 -8.07 -1.47
C LEU A 101 5.86 -7.80 -2.85
N ALA A 102 5.32 -8.85 -3.49
CA ALA A 102 4.66 -8.72 -4.79
C ALA A 102 3.44 -7.77 -4.71
N LEU A 103 2.66 -7.86 -3.63
CA LEU A 103 1.50 -6.98 -3.40
C LEU A 103 1.92 -5.51 -3.24
N ILE A 104 2.98 -5.23 -2.47
CA ILE A 104 3.52 -3.86 -2.30
C ILE A 104 3.95 -3.30 -3.66
N LEU A 105 4.71 -4.08 -4.44
CA LEU A 105 5.19 -3.66 -5.76
C LEU A 105 4.03 -3.42 -6.75
N SER A 106 3.01 -4.29 -6.72
CA SER A 106 1.82 -4.15 -7.56
C SER A 106 1.04 -2.87 -7.23
N LYS A 107 0.87 -2.57 -5.94
CA LYS A 107 0.25 -1.32 -5.49
C LYS A 107 1.09 -0.11 -5.87
N ALA A 108 2.40 -0.15 -5.69
CA ALA A 108 3.28 0.96 -6.06
C ALA A 108 3.20 1.27 -7.57
N ALA A 109 3.20 0.24 -8.42
CA ALA A 109 3.06 0.41 -9.87
C ALA A 109 1.70 1.00 -10.27
N LEU A 110 0.61 0.54 -9.66
CA LEU A 110 -0.73 1.07 -9.87
C LEU A 110 -0.81 2.55 -9.47
N LEU A 111 -0.32 2.88 -8.28
CA LEU A 111 -0.44 4.21 -7.66
C LEU A 111 0.50 5.25 -8.27
N ALA A 112 1.65 4.84 -8.78
CA ALA A 112 2.55 5.72 -9.54
C ALA A 112 1.95 6.18 -10.89
N ALA A 113 0.87 5.55 -11.35
CA ALA A 113 0.12 5.88 -12.55
C ALA A 113 -1.38 6.07 -12.23
N ASP A 114 -1.68 6.67 -11.08
CA ASP A 114 -3.04 6.86 -10.57
C ASP A 114 -4.00 7.57 -11.54
N SER A 115 -3.49 8.49 -12.36
CA SER A 115 -4.22 9.16 -13.44
C SER A 115 -4.77 8.20 -14.52
N ARG A 116 -4.26 6.97 -14.58
CA ARG A 116 -4.70 5.91 -15.51
C ARG A 116 -5.57 4.85 -14.85
N ILE A 117 -5.86 4.97 -13.57
CA ILE A 117 -6.74 4.02 -12.87
C ILE A 117 -8.16 4.19 -13.42
N THR A 118 -8.76 3.08 -13.85
CA THR A 118 -10.14 3.06 -14.37
C THR A 118 -11.13 2.43 -13.39
N ASP A 119 -10.65 1.86 -12.28
CA ASP A 119 -11.51 1.25 -11.26
C ASP A 119 -12.27 2.35 -10.50
N PRO A 120 -13.61 2.43 -10.63
CA PRO A 120 -14.40 3.50 -10.01
C PRO A 120 -14.41 3.42 -8.48
N THR A 121 -14.12 2.26 -7.89
CA THR A 121 -14.05 2.10 -6.43
C THR A 121 -12.79 2.72 -5.86
N ILE A 122 -11.67 2.68 -6.60
CA ILE A 122 -10.41 3.30 -6.22
C ILE A 122 -10.50 4.82 -6.45
N LEU A 123 -10.97 5.25 -7.62
CA LEU A 123 -11.11 6.66 -7.97
C LEU A 123 -11.98 7.41 -6.95
N ARG A 124 -13.15 6.86 -6.60
CA ARG A 124 -14.05 7.47 -5.61
C ARG A 124 -13.41 7.62 -4.22
N GLN A 125 -12.51 6.71 -3.83
CA GLN A 125 -11.79 6.83 -2.56
C GLN A 125 -10.76 7.96 -2.62
N ILE A 126 -9.99 8.06 -3.72
CA ILE A 126 -9.01 9.14 -3.94
C ILE A 126 -9.71 10.51 -3.94
N GLU A 127 -10.81 10.65 -4.68
CA GLU A 127 -11.59 11.89 -4.74
C GLU A 127 -12.17 12.32 -3.39
N ARG A 128 -12.49 11.36 -2.49
CA ARG A 128 -13.00 11.66 -1.15
C ARG A 128 -11.90 12.17 -0.22
N ALA A 129 -10.67 11.71 -0.39
CA ALA A 129 -9.53 12.17 0.41
C ALA A 129 -8.95 13.50 -0.08
N ALA A 130 -9.16 13.87 -1.35
CA ALA A 130 -8.74 15.15 -1.90
C ALA A 130 -9.67 16.34 -1.54
N ARG A 131 -10.78 16.08 -0.83
CA ARG A 131 -11.76 17.08 -0.39
C ARG A 131 -11.55 17.42 1.07
#